data_AF-A0A8T5LDE6-F1
#
_entry.id   AF-A0A8T5LDE6-F1
#
_cell.length_a   1.000
_cell.length_b   1.000
_cell.length_c   1.000
_cell.angle_alpha   90.00
_cell.angle_beta   90.00
_cell.angle_gamma   90.00
#
_symmetry.space_group_name_H-M   'P 1'
#
loop_
_entity.id
_entity.type
_entity.pdbx_description
1 polymer ?
#
loop_
_entity_poly.entity_id
_entity_poly.type
_entity_poly.pdbx_seq_one_letter_code
_entity_poly.pdbx_strand_id
1 'polypeptide(L)'
;YGMMSSGAKFEELKKFFKLKSLGNKKASMIPIGPSKTYSNRALLIGDAAAQVKPWSGGGVVYGLTCAKIAVNVIKDALKENNFSEEFLKTYEDQWKNAIGKNITVGLMFREFYKDCNEKDIDTFFEMANKASMNNLDMDFPLLDAFEI
;
A
#
# COMPACT_ATOMS: atom_id res chain seq x y z
N TYR A 1 12.05 7.27 6.20
CA TYR A 1 10.59 7.44 6.09
C TYR A 1 9.87 6.11 6.39
N GLY A 2 10.09 5.55 7.58
CA GLY A 2 9.25 4.50 8.15
C GLY A 2 8.85 4.97 9.54
N MET A 3 7.54 5.01 9.84
CA MET A 3 7.00 5.63 11.06
C MET A 3 7.49 4.96 12.35
N MET A 4 7.95 3.71 12.27
CA MET A 4 8.54 2.98 13.41
C MET A 4 10.03 3.29 13.68
N SER A 5 10.67 4.19 12.92
CA SER A 5 12.12 4.43 13.03
C SER A 5 12.51 5.86 13.41
N SER A 6 11.55 6.70 13.83
CA SER A 6 11.84 8.12 14.11
C SER A 6 12.95 8.35 15.14
N GLY A 7 13.25 7.37 16.00
CA GLY A 7 14.35 7.39 16.97
C GLY A 7 15.52 6.44 16.70
N ALA A 8 15.40 5.48 15.78
CA ALA A 8 16.46 4.48 15.57
C ALA A 8 17.64 5.14 14.84
N LYS A 9 18.76 5.32 15.55
CA LYS A 9 19.96 5.87 14.92
C LYS A 9 20.42 4.89 13.86
N PHE A 10 20.80 5.38 12.69
CA PHE A 10 21.26 4.53 11.59
C PHE A 10 22.45 3.63 11.96
N GLU A 11 23.22 4.00 13.00
CA GLU A 11 24.25 3.16 13.62
C GLU A 11 23.71 1.92 14.34
N GLU A 12 22.51 1.98 14.92
CA GLU A 12 21.82 0.83 15.51
C GLU A 12 21.40 -0.16 14.43
N LEU A 13 20.92 0.33 13.28
CA LEU A 13 20.61 -0.51 12.12
C LEU A 13 21.85 -1.21 11.57
N LYS A 14 22.99 -0.52 11.45
CA LYS A 14 24.27 -1.15 11.03
C LYS A 14 24.70 -2.27 11.98
N LYS A 15 24.58 -2.05 13.29
CA LYS A 15 24.88 -3.05 14.32
C LYS A 15 23.91 -4.24 14.23
N PHE A 16 22.62 -3.97 14.13
CA PHE A 16 21.57 -4.98 14.04
C PHE A 16 21.76 -5.90 12.82
N PHE A 17 21.95 -5.31 11.64
CA PHE A 17 22.17 -6.06 10.40
C PHE A 17 23.63 -6.50 10.16
N LYS A 18 24.54 -6.24 11.11
CA LYS A 18 25.97 -6.57 11.03
C LYS A 18 26.61 -6.15 9.69
N LEU A 19 26.27 -4.96 9.20
CA LEU A 19 26.72 -4.47 7.90
C LEU A 19 28.19 -4.02 7.97
N LYS A 20 29.08 -4.68 7.20
CA LYS A 20 30.53 -4.37 7.16
C LYS A 20 30.85 -3.08 6.42
N SER A 21 30.14 -2.82 5.32
CA SER A 21 30.20 -1.55 4.60
C SER A 21 28.84 -1.31 3.94
N LEU A 22 28.50 -0.05 3.76
CA LEU A 22 27.35 0.33 2.95
C LEU A 22 27.88 0.82 1.61
N GLY A 23 27.39 0.23 0.53
CA GLY A 23 27.55 0.83 -0.79
C GLY A 23 26.87 2.19 -0.89
N ASN A 24 26.80 2.74 -2.10
CA ASN A 24 26.14 4.02 -2.34
C ASN A 24 24.67 3.97 -1.91
N LYS A 25 24.32 4.84 -0.95
CA LYS A 25 22.95 4.98 -0.45
C LYS A 25 22.07 5.58 -1.54
N LYS A 26 20.92 4.96 -1.81
CA LYS A 26 19.89 5.49 -2.70
C LYS A 26 18.58 5.63 -1.92
N ALA A 27 17.88 6.72 -2.14
CA ALA A 27 16.57 6.98 -1.57
C ALA A 27 15.67 7.58 -2.65
N SER A 28 14.37 7.31 -2.55
CA SER A 28 13.34 7.87 -3.43
C SER A 28 12.11 8.26 -2.61
N MET A 29 11.24 9.06 -3.21
CA MET A 29 9.95 9.41 -2.62
C MET A 29 9.00 8.21 -2.63
N ILE A 30 8.22 8.07 -1.56
CA ILE A 30 7.11 7.11 -1.47
C ILE A 30 5.82 7.93 -1.59
N PRO A 31 5.06 7.79 -2.69
CA PRO A 31 3.81 8.52 -2.88
C PRO A 31 2.73 7.94 -1.97
N ILE A 32 2.07 8.78 -1.17
CA ILE A 32 1.04 8.35 -0.22
C ILE A 32 -0.20 9.23 -0.39
N GLY A 33 -1.34 8.61 -0.71
CA GLY A 33 -2.63 9.29 -0.81
C GLY A 33 -3.42 8.85 -2.05
N PRO A 34 -4.74 9.10 -2.08
CA PRO A 34 -5.56 8.71 -3.22
C PRO A 34 -5.26 9.59 -4.43
N SER A 35 -5.17 8.97 -5.60
CA SER A 35 -5.12 9.64 -6.90
C SER A 35 -6.18 9.01 -7.81
N LYS A 36 -6.60 9.74 -8.85
CA LYS A 36 -7.36 9.13 -9.95
C LYS A 36 -6.38 8.26 -10.76
N THR A 37 -6.77 7.01 -10.99
CA THR A 37 -5.87 5.97 -11.52
C THR A 37 -6.19 5.55 -12.95
N TYR A 38 -7.08 6.28 -13.62
CA TYR A 38 -7.54 5.98 -14.98
C TYR A 38 -7.88 7.27 -15.76
N SER A 39 -7.83 7.18 -17.09
CA SER A 39 -8.33 8.18 -18.03
C SER A 39 -8.63 7.52 -19.38
N ASN A 40 -9.10 8.27 -20.38
CA ASN A 40 -9.26 7.75 -21.73
C ASN A 40 -7.97 7.09 -22.22
N ARG A 41 -8.04 5.78 -22.53
CA ARG A 41 -6.92 4.94 -23.01
C ARG A 41 -5.70 4.85 -22.08
N ALA A 42 -5.81 5.17 -20.79
CA ALA A 42 -4.67 5.04 -19.87
C ALA A 42 -5.08 4.60 -18.46
N LEU A 43 -4.18 3.85 -17.81
CA LEU A 43 -4.26 3.43 -16.41
C LEU A 43 -2.94 3.74 -15.71
N LEU A 44 -3.00 4.06 -14.41
CA LEU A 44 -1.85 4.17 -13.52
C LEU A 44 -1.81 2.96 -12.59
N ILE A 45 -0.60 2.43 -12.35
CA ILE A 45 -0.36 1.28 -11.47
C ILE A 45 0.85 1.54 -10.56
N GLY A 46 0.92 0.83 -9.43
CA GLY A 46 2.03 0.90 -8.48
C GLY A 46 2.25 2.30 -7.90
N ASP A 47 3.51 2.72 -7.83
CA ASP A 47 3.89 4.03 -7.29
C ASP A 47 3.23 5.19 -8.06
N ALA A 48 3.04 5.06 -9.38
CA ALA A 48 2.38 6.08 -10.20
C ALA A 48 0.90 6.31 -9.78
N ALA A 49 0.27 5.29 -9.21
CA ALA A 49 -1.09 5.33 -8.68
C ALA A 49 -1.15 5.51 -7.15
N ALA A 50 0.00 5.71 -6.49
CA ALA A 50 0.15 5.72 -5.03
C ALA A 50 -0.42 4.45 -4.35
N GLN A 51 -0.28 3.30 -5.01
CA GLN A 51 -0.73 1.99 -4.51
C GLN A 51 0.30 1.41 -3.54
N VAL A 52 0.47 2.10 -2.41
CA VAL A 52 1.39 1.70 -1.34
C VAL A 52 0.64 1.52 -0.03
N LYS A 53 1.18 0.64 0.82
CA LYS A 53 0.72 0.37 2.16
C LYS A 53 1.10 1.56 3.08
N PRO A 54 0.19 2.48 3.44
CA PRO A 54 0.56 3.82 3.92
C PRO A 54 1.34 3.86 5.23
N TRP A 55 1.16 2.83 6.07
CA TRP A 55 1.84 2.73 7.37
C TRP A 55 3.33 2.30 7.29
N SER A 56 3.71 1.55 6.26
CA SER A 56 5.04 0.91 6.12
C SER A 56 5.81 1.43 4.90
N GLY A 57 5.10 2.00 3.93
CA GLY A 57 5.65 2.37 2.63
C GLY A 57 5.84 1.20 1.65
N GLY A 58 5.45 -0.03 2.02
CA GLY A 58 5.54 -1.19 1.13
C GLY A 58 4.57 -1.10 -0.05
N GLY A 59 5.10 -1.09 -1.28
CA GLY A 59 4.29 -1.00 -2.51
C GLY A 59 4.25 -2.27 -3.36
N VAL A 60 5.15 -3.24 -3.13
CA VAL A 60 5.32 -4.40 -4.03
C VAL A 60 4.06 -5.26 -4.11
N VAL A 61 3.52 -5.69 -2.97
CA VAL A 61 2.30 -6.52 -2.93
C VAL A 61 1.11 -5.77 -3.52
N TYR A 62 0.93 -4.50 -3.15
CA TYR A 62 -0.20 -3.69 -3.61
C TYR A 62 -0.11 -3.42 -5.11
N GLY A 63 1.07 -3.07 -5.60
CA GLY A 63 1.35 -2.89 -7.02
C GLY A 63 1.11 -4.15 -7.85
N LEU A 64 1.53 -5.32 -7.36
CA LEU A 64 1.27 -6.60 -8.05
C LEU A 64 -0.22 -6.96 -8.07
N THR A 65 -0.92 -6.77 -6.94
CA THR A 65 -2.38 -6.96 -6.86
C THR A 65 -3.10 -6.07 -7.88
N CYS A 66 -2.77 -4.78 -7.91
CA CYS A 66 -3.34 -3.83 -8.87
C CYS A 66 -2.94 -4.14 -10.32
N ALA A 67 -1.73 -4.62 -10.58
CA ALA A 67 -1.31 -5.05 -11.91
C ALA A 67 -2.16 -6.23 -12.42
N LYS A 68 -2.47 -7.22 -11.56
CA LYS A 68 -3.36 -8.34 -11.93
C LYS A 68 -4.76 -7.84 -12.32
N ILE A 69 -5.30 -6.90 -11.55
CA ILE A 69 -6.60 -6.27 -11.83
C ILE A 69 -6.55 -5.48 -13.14
N ALA A 70 -5.51 -4.67 -13.35
CA ALA A 70 -5.32 -3.89 -14.58
C ALA A 70 -5.27 -4.78 -15.82
N VAL A 71 -4.55 -5.92 -15.77
CA VAL A 71 -4.48 -6.88 -16.87
C VAL A 71 -5.87 -7.42 -17.22
N ASN A 72 -6.70 -7.74 -16.22
CA ASN A 72 -8.06 -8.24 -16.47
C ASN A 72 -8.93 -7.17 -17.14
N VAL A 73 -8.92 -5.94 -16.62
CA VAL A 73 -9.69 -4.83 -17.22
C VAL A 73 -9.22 -4.50 -18.64
N ILE A 74 -7.91 -4.52 -18.89
CA ILE A 74 -7.36 -4.29 -20.24
C ILE A 74 -7.77 -5.41 -21.21
N LYS A 75 -7.78 -6.68 -20.76
CA LYS A 75 -8.26 -7.80 -21.58
C LYS A 75 -9.71 -7.62 -21.98
N ASP A 76 -10.56 -7.15 -21.08
CA ASP A 76 -11.97 -6.93 -21.39
C ASP A 76 -12.14 -5.68 -22.29
N ALA A 77 -11.37 -4.62 -22.07
CA ALA A 77 -11.33 -3.46 -22.96
C ALA A 77 -10.92 -3.83 -24.39
N LEU A 78 -9.98 -4.76 -24.55
CA LEU A 78 -9.56 -5.28 -25.85
C LEU A 78 -10.66 -6.07 -26.56
N LYS A 79 -11.39 -6.93 -25.83
CA LYS A 79 -12.50 -7.72 -26.40
C LYS A 79 -13.64 -6.82 -26.89
N GLU A 80 -14.00 -5.82 -26.09
CA GLU A 80 -15.09 -4.88 -26.39
C GLU A 80 -14.64 -3.72 -27.30
N ASN A 81 -13.34 -3.64 -27.62
CA ASN A 81 -12.70 -2.51 -28.28
C ASN A 81 -13.07 -1.14 -27.64
N ASN A 82 -13.21 -1.13 -26.31
CA ASN A 82 -13.67 0.02 -25.54
C ASN A 82 -12.62 0.42 -24.50
N PHE A 83 -11.95 1.54 -24.76
CA PHE A 83 -10.93 2.13 -23.89
C PHE A 83 -11.36 3.50 -23.38
N SER A 84 -12.67 3.73 -23.31
CA SER A 84 -13.22 4.97 -22.77
C SER A 84 -12.87 5.07 -21.28
N GLU A 85 -12.84 6.31 -20.80
CA GLU A 85 -12.69 6.58 -19.38
C GLU A 85 -13.78 5.92 -18.53
N GLU A 86 -15.01 5.84 -19.04
CA GLU A 86 -16.13 5.17 -18.38
C GLU A 86 -15.88 3.67 -18.21
N PHE A 87 -15.34 3.01 -19.24
CA PHE A 87 -14.97 1.60 -19.17
C PHE A 87 -13.79 1.37 -18.22
N LEU A 88 -12.76 2.21 -18.32
CA LEU A 88 -11.54 2.07 -17.54
C LEU A 88 -11.73 2.45 -16.06
N LYS A 89 -12.81 3.16 -15.70
CA LYS A 89 -13.20 3.38 -14.29
C LYS A 89 -13.33 2.08 -13.52
N THR A 90 -13.74 0.99 -14.18
CA THR A 90 -13.88 -0.32 -13.54
C THR A 90 -12.57 -0.83 -12.91
N TYR A 91 -11.41 -0.46 -13.47
CA TYR A 91 -10.12 -0.76 -12.83
C TYR A 91 -10.01 -0.11 -11.45
N GLU A 92 -10.36 1.18 -11.35
CA GLU A 92 -10.28 1.91 -10.09
C GLU A 92 -11.23 1.34 -9.03
N ASP A 93 -12.46 1.01 -9.44
CA ASP A 93 -13.44 0.40 -8.54
C ASP A 93 -12.95 -0.96 -8.04
N GLN A 94 -12.41 -1.82 -8.91
CA GLN A 94 -11.92 -3.14 -8.54
C GLN A 94 -10.73 -3.10 -7.58
N TRP A 95 -9.71 -2.26 -7.84
CA TRP A 95 -8.57 -2.20 -6.92
C TRP A 95 -8.93 -1.52 -5.60
N LYS A 96 -9.81 -0.52 -5.60
CA LYS A 96 -10.32 0.09 -4.36
C LYS A 96 -11.08 -0.92 -3.51
N ASN A 97 -11.84 -1.82 -4.13
CA ASN A 97 -12.48 -2.92 -3.40
C ASN A 97 -11.46 -3.90 -2.81
N ALA A 98 -10.38 -4.21 -3.54
CA ALA A 98 -9.36 -5.17 -3.08
C ALA A 98 -8.47 -4.62 -1.94
N ILE A 99 -8.00 -3.38 -2.04
CA ILE A 99 -7.00 -2.82 -1.11
C ILE A 99 -7.32 -1.41 -0.60
N GLY A 100 -8.37 -0.76 -1.09
CA GLY A 100 -8.68 0.65 -0.76
C GLY A 100 -9.07 0.87 0.71
N LYS A 101 -9.74 -0.10 1.34
CA LYS A 101 -10.02 -0.07 2.78
C LYS A 101 -8.73 -0.09 3.60
N ASN A 102 -7.79 -0.95 3.22
CA ASN A 102 -6.49 -1.09 3.88
C ASN A 102 -5.65 0.19 3.76
N ILE A 103 -5.66 0.82 2.57
CA ILE A 103 -5.03 2.12 2.35
C ILE A 103 -5.68 3.19 3.25
N THR A 104 -7.01 3.26 3.28
CA THR A 104 -7.75 4.23 4.10
C THR A 104 -7.42 4.09 5.59
N VAL A 105 -7.47 2.87 6.12
CA VAL A 105 -7.11 2.59 7.53
C VAL A 105 -5.65 2.97 7.81
N GLY A 106 -4.73 2.62 6.90
CA GLY A 106 -3.33 2.98 7.03
C GLY A 106 -3.10 4.50 7.03
N LEU A 107 -3.87 5.27 6.24
CA LEU A 107 -3.83 6.74 6.24
C LEU A 107 -4.37 7.32 7.55
N MET A 108 -5.49 6.79 8.07
CA MET A 108 -6.04 7.22 9.36
C MET A 108 -5.04 6.97 10.50
N PHE A 109 -4.43 5.78 10.53
CA PHE A 109 -3.41 5.47 11.52
C PHE A 109 -2.18 6.36 11.40
N ARG A 110 -1.75 6.66 10.17
CA ARG A 110 -0.64 7.59 9.91
C ARG A 110 -0.92 8.98 10.44
N GLU A 111 -2.16 9.45 10.35
CA GLU A 111 -2.55 10.75 10.90
C GLU A 111 -2.60 10.72 12.43
N PHE A 112 -3.26 9.70 13.00
CA PHE A 112 -3.31 9.48 14.44
C PHE A 112 -1.91 9.44 15.07
N TYR A 113 -1.00 8.65 14.50
CA TYR A 113 0.34 8.45 15.05
C TYR A 113 1.19 9.72 15.09
N LYS A 114 0.95 10.72 14.23
CA LYS A 114 1.71 11.99 14.26
C LYS A 114 1.56 12.73 15.59
N ASP A 115 0.40 12.58 16.22
CA ASP A 115 0.01 13.37 17.40
C ASP A 115 -0.04 12.51 18.68
N CYS A 116 0.36 11.23 18.59
CA CYS A 116 0.24 10.26 19.69
C CYS A 116 1.46 10.19 20.59
N ASN A 117 1.20 10.02 21.89
CA ASN A 117 2.18 9.55 22.87
C ASN A 117 2.12 8.02 23.03
N GLU A 118 3.05 7.42 23.80
CA GLU A 118 3.12 5.95 23.97
C GLU A 118 1.79 5.31 24.43
N LYS A 119 1.01 6.01 25.28
CA LYS A 119 -0.27 5.48 25.77
C LYS A 119 -1.36 5.44 24.70
N ASP A 120 -1.32 6.38 23.76
CA ASP A 120 -2.25 6.42 22.62
C ASP A 120 -1.95 5.28 21.64
N ILE A 121 -0.66 4.93 21.48
CA ILE A 121 -0.21 3.78 20.69
C ILE A 121 -0.72 2.48 21.32
N ASP A 122 -0.56 2.31 22.63
CA ASP A 122 -1.05 1.13 23.36
C ASP A 122 -2.58 1.01 23.25
N THR A 123 -3.31 2.10 23.43
CA THR A 123 -4.77 2.14 23.29
C THR A 123 -5.22 1.75 21.88
N PHE A 124 -4.51 2.21 20.85
CA PHE A 124 -4.78 1.80 19.47
C PHE A 124 -4.56 0.30 19.27
N PHE A 125 -3.46 -0.26 19.80
CA PHE A 125 -3.22 -1.70 19.72
C PHE A 125 -4.28 -2.52 20.46
N GLU A 126 -4.77 -2.04 21.60
CA GLU A 126 -5.89 -2.69 22.32
C GLU A 126 -7.21 -2.63 21.54
N MET A 127 -7.52 -1.50 20.91
CA MET A 127 -8.70 -1.36 20.04
C MET A 127 -8.60 -2.21 18.78
N ALA A 128 -7.42 -2.25 18.17
CA ALA A 128 -7.06 -3.09 17.04
C ALA A 128 -7.19 -4.58 17.37
N ASN A 129 -6.74 -5.00 18.56
CA ASN A 129 -6.88 -6.38 19.07
C ASN A 129 -8.35 -6.77 19.25
N LYS A 130 -9.19 -5.86 19.76
CA LYS A 130 -10.65 -6.07 19.86
C LYS A 130 -11.35 -6.15 18.50
N ALA A 131 -10.78 -5.53 17.46
CA ALA A 131 -11.32 -5.53 16.10
C ALA A 131 -10.90 -6.74 15.24
N SER A 132 -10.25 -7.75 15.83
CA SER A 132 -9.65 -8.92 15.17
C SER A 132 -8.37 -8.58 14.38
N MET A 133 -7.22 -8.96 14.96
CA MET A 133 -5.86 -8.77 14.40
C MET A 133 -5.66 -9.36 13.00
N ASN A 134 -6.51 -10.29 12.55
CA ASN A 134 -6.40 -10.89 11.22
C ASN A 134 -6.62 -9.87 10.08
N ASN A 135 -7.29 -8.74 10.35
CA ASN A 135 -7.51 -7.68 9.36
C ASN A 135 -6.40 -6.61 9.33
N LEU A 136 -5.43 -6.67 10.25
CA LEU A 136 -4.30 -5.73 10.33
C LEU A 136 -3.03 -6.29 9.71
N ASP A 137 -2.98 -7.60 9.47
CA ASP A 137 -1.96 -8.19 8.61
C ASP A 137 -2.23 -7.79 7.15
N MET A 138 -1.82 -6.56 6.84
CA MET A 138 -1.95 -5.97 5.52
C MET A 138 -0.91 -6.51 4.53
N ASP A 139 -0.05 -7.46 4.92
CA ASP A 139 0.90 -8.15 4.03
C ASP A 139 0.29 -9.39 3.36
N PHE A 140 -0.83 -9.91 3.88
CA PHE A 140 -1.53 -11.06 3.31
C PHE A 140 -3.04 -10.83 3.09
N PRO A 141 -3.46 -9.99 2.13
CA PRO A 141 -4.80 -10.11 1.55
C PRO A 141 -4.97 -11.37 0.67
N LEU A 142 -4.01 -12.29 0.67
CA LEU A 142 -3.76 -13.24 -0.43
C LEU A 142 -3.82 -14.73 -0.07
N LEU A 143 -4.24 -15.12 1.14
CA LEU A 143 -4.46 -16.55 1.39
C LEU A 143 -5.63 -17.14 0.54
N ASP A 144 -6.55 -16.30 0.06
CA ASP A 144 -7.69 -16.75 -0.76
C ASP A 144 -7.46 -16.60 -2.28
N ALA A 145 -6.36 -15.99 -2.74
CA ALA A 145 -6.16 -15.69 -4.17
C ALA A 145 -4.97 -16.43 -4.83
N PHE A 146 -4.31 -17.31 -4.07
CA PHE A 146 -3.21 -18.19 -4.51
C PHE A 146 -3.58 -19.68 -4.51
N GLU A 147 -4.86 -20.04 -4.49
CA GLU A 147 -5.26 -21.35 -5.00
C GLU A 147 -5.06 -21.35 -6.52
N ILE A 148 -3.96 -21.98 -6.93
CA ILE A 148 -3.73 -22.52 -8.27
C ILE A 148 -4.46 -23.85 -8.36
#